data_AF-A0A8X6WFU3-F1
#
_entry.id   AF-A0A8X6WFU3-F1
#
_cell.length_a   1.000
_cell.length_b   1.000
_cell.length_c   1.000
_cell.angle_alpha   90.00
_cell.angle_beta   90.00
_cell.angle_gamma   90.00
#
_symmetry.space_group_name_H-M   'P 1'
#
loop_
_entity.id
_entity.type
_entity.pdbx_description
1 polymer ?
#
loop_
_entity_poly.entity_id
_entity_poly.type
_entity_poly.pdbx_seq_one_letter_code
_entity_poly.pdbx_strand_id
1 'polypeptide(L)'
;MAFLSKGKKIDLYNLASELRVSVTLEDKIIDLREKITSCTFFQNNEQFVKEMLDNIVDERKSLEIEALKKREREDKFLADQRAFEIEKLKLQAQNPPASVGNSSQMDSNPMRLDLKTVLPTFIPDKDDISLFLTMFERK
;
A
#
# COMPACT_ATOMS: atom_id res chain seq x y z
N MET A 1 10.73 12.85 -41.68
CA MET A 1 9.93 11.61 -41.54
C MET A 1 8.84 11.79 -40.49
N ALA A 2 7.60 11.39 -40.79
CA ALA A 2 6.43 11.75 -39.99
C ALA A 2 6.28 10.93 -38.70
N PHE A 3 6.77 9.69 -38.61
CA PHE A 3 6.48 8.83 -37.44
C PHE A 3 7.27 9.20 -36.18
N LEU A 4 8.48 9.73 -36.31
CA LEU A 4 9.27 10.27 -35.18
C LEU A 4 8.59 11.48 -34.51
N SER A 5 7.52 12.00 -35.10
CA SER A 5 6.70 13.04 -34.48
C SER A 5 5.78 12.53 -33.37
N LYS A 6 5.50 11.22 -33.34
CA LYS A 6 4.62 10.59 -32.34
C LYS A 6 5.25 10.52 -30.94
N GLY A 7 6.57 10.34 -30.88
CA GLY A 7 7.31 10.18 -29.62
C GLY A 7 7.56 11.50 -28.91
N LYS A 8 7.52 11.47 -27.56
CA LYS A 8 8.01 12.57 -26.70
C LYS A 8 9.54 12.64 -26.75
N LYS A 9 10.14 13.70 -26.20
CA LYS A 9 11.61 13.85 -26.10
C LYS A 9 12.27 12.61 -25.49
N ILE A 10 11.69 12.09 -24.40
CA ILE A 10 12.19 10.87 -23.72
C ILE A 10 12.10 9.63 -24.62
N ASP A 11 11.02 9.47 -25.37
CA ASP A 11 10.83 8.33 -26.27
C ASP A 11 11.89 8.34 -27.39
N LEU A 12 12.18 9.53 -27.94
CA LEU A 12 13.22 9.71 -28.96
C LEU A 12 14.63 9.53 -28.40
N TYR A 13 14.87 9.97 -27.17
CA TYR A 13 16.15 9.75 -26.49
C TYR A 13 16.41 8.24 -26.28
N ASN A 14 15.41 7.50 -25.79
CA ASN A 14 15.50 6.06 -25.59
C ASN A 14 15.70 5.32 -26.91
N LEU A 15 14.98 5.73 -27.96
CA LEU A 15 15.15 5.18 -29.31
C LEU A 15 16.58 5.39 -29.81
N ALA A 16 17.12 6.60 -29.69
CA ALA A 16 18.49 6.89 -30.12
C ALA A 16 19.53 6.10 -29.30
N SER A 17 19.31 5.94 -28.00
CA SER A 17 20.14 5.12 -27.12
C SER A 17 20.17 3.65 -27.58
N GLU A 18 19.03 3.07 -27.95
CA GLU A 18 19.01 1.70 -28.44
C GLU A 18 19.69 1.55 -29.81
N LEU A 19 19.49 2.53 -30.69
CA LEU A 19 20.15 2.61 -31.98
C LEU A 19 21.66 2.89 -31.88
N ARG A 20 22.20 3.00 -30.65
CA ARG A 20 23.60 3.30 -30.34
C ARG A 20 24.06 4.62 -30.97
N VAL A 21 23.15 5.56 -31.12
CA VAL A 21 23.43 6.92 -31.58
C VAL A 21 23.87 7.77 -30.40
N SER A 22 24.95 8.54 -30.57
CA SER A 22 25.45 9.44 -29.53
C SER A 22 24.45 10.57 -29.25
N VAL A 23 23.74 10.46 -28.13
CA VAL A 23 22.75 11.44 -27.67
C VAL A 23 23.02 11.90 -26.25
N THR A 24 22.67 13.15 -25.99
CA THR A 24 22.78 13.79 -24.68
C THR A 24 21.40 14.22 -24.19
N LEU A 25 21.24 14.37 -22.87
CA LEU A 25 19.98 14.83 -22.28
C LEU A 25 19.63 16.28 -22.69
N GLU A 26 20.63 17.06 -23.10
CA GLU A 26 20.48 18.44 -23.55
C GLU A 26 19.98 18.55 -25.00
N ASP A 27 20.15 17.50 -25.81
CA ASP A 27 19.74 17.48 -27.21
C ASP A 27 18.25 17.86 -27.35
N LYS A 28 17.95 18.74 -28.31
CA LYS A 28 16.56 19.11 -28.60
C LYS A 28 15.89 18.00 -29.39
N ILE A 29 14.56 18.02 -29.40
CA ILE A 29 13.75 17.07 -30.19
C ILE A 29 14.17 17.07 -31.67
N ILE A 30 14.52 18.25 -32.21
CA ILE A 30 14.96 18.40 -33.59
C ILE A 30 16.30 17.68 -33.79
N ASP A 31 17.29 17.96 -32.93
CA ASP A 31 18.62 17.33 -32.98
C ASP A 31 18.54 15.81 -32.84
N LEU A 32 17.69 15.30 -31.93
CA LEU A 32 17.46 13.86 -31.76
C LEU A 32 16.90 13.23 -33.05
N ARG A 33 15.88 13.85 -33.66
CA ARG A 33 15.29 13.34 -34.91
C ARG A 33 16.30 13.34 -36.04
N GLU A 34 17.12 14.38 -36.14
CA GLU A 34 18.18 14.49 -37.14
C GLU A 34 19.23 13.39 -36.94
N LYS A 35 19.78 13.23 -35.73
CA LYS A 35 20.77 12.19 -35.41
C LYS A 35 20.24 10.78 -35.67
N ILE A 36 18.98 10.50 -35.33
CA ILE A 36 18.34 9.21 -35.61
C ILE A 36 18.22 8.98 -37.12
N THR A 37 17.78 10.00 -37.87
CA THR A 37 17.57 9.89 -39.33
C THR A 37 18.89 9.76 -40.09
N SER A 38 19.94 10.42 -39.62
CA SER A 38 21.29 10.35 -40.20
C SER A 38 22.01 9.02 -39.91
N CYS A 39 21.45 8.16 -39.05
CA CYS A 39 21.99 6.83 -38.79
C CYS A 39 21.82 5.91 -40.01
N THR A 40 22.87 5.17 -40.38
CA THR A 40 22.81 4.20 -41.49
C THR A 40 21.82 3.06 -41.21
N PHE A 41 21.68 2.68 -39.93
CA PHE A 41 20.71 1.66 -39.51
C PHE A 41 19.27 2.09 -39.79
N PHE A 42 18.97 3.38 -39.59
CA PHE A 42 17.64 3.94 -39.87
C PHE A 42 17.27 3.80 -41.34
N GLN A 43 18.20 4.11 -42.26
CA GLN A 43 17.94 4.05 -43.70
C GLN A 43 17.61 2.64 -44.17
N ASN A 44 18.25 1.63 -43.60
CA ASN A 44 18.05 0.23 -44.00
C ASN A 44 16.89 -0.45 -43.27
N ASN A 45 16.46 0.09 -42.13
CA ASN A 45 15.52 -0.57 -41.22
C ASN A 45 14.41 0.37 -40.69
N GLU A 46 13.93 1.29 -41.52
CA GLU A 46 12.94 2.32 -41.09
C GLU A 46 11.71 1.71 -40.41
N GLN A 47 11.19 0.59 -40.94
CA GLN A 47 10.02 -0.09 -40.39
C GLN A 47 10.31 -0.68 -39.00
N PHE A 48 11.50 -1.25 -38.79
CA PHE A 48 11.91 -1.75 -37.48
C PHE A 48 12.07 -0.61 -36.47
N VAL A 49 12.66 0.53 -36.90
CA VAL A 49 12.77 1.73 -36.05
C VAL A 49 11.40 2.27 -35.66
N LYS A 50 10.42 2.22 -36.58
CA LYS A 50 9.05 2.61 -36.30
C LYS A 50 8.39 1.70 -35.28
N GLU A 51 8.47 0.38 -35.45
CA GLU A 51 7.94 -0.61 -34.50
C GLU A 51 8.60 -0.47 -33.13
N MET A 52 9.92 -0.21 -33.12
CA MET A 52 10.64 0.05 -31.89
C MET A 52 10.14 1.32 -31.18
N LEU A 53 9.90 2.42 -31.91
CA LEU A 53 9.35 3.63 -31.32
C LEU A 53 7.94 3.39 -30.77
N ASP A 54 7.09 2.66 -31.50
CA ASP A 54 5.73 2.35 -31.05
C ASP A 54 5.78 1.54 -29.73
N ASN A 55 6.68 0.55 -29.60
CA ASN A 55 6.89 -0.20 -28.36
C ASN A 55 7.35 0.69 -27.19
N ILE A 56 8.32 1.59 -27.40
CA ILE A 56 8.79 2.52 -26.36
C ILE A 56 7.65 3.43 -25.89
N VAL A 57 6.85 3.93 -26.83
CA VAL A 57 5.70 4.81 -26.52
C VAL A 57 4.64 4.06 -25.71
N ASP A 58 4.38 2.80 -26.06
CA ASP A 58 3.37 1.98 -25.38
C ASP A 58 3.83 1.53 -23.99
N GLU A 59 5.12 1.18 -23.81
CA GLU A 59 5.70 0.91 -22.50
C GLU A 59 5.55 2.12 -21.56
N ARG A 60 5.89 3.32 -22.04
CA ARG A 60 5.73 4.55 -21.26
C ARG A 60 4.27 4.77 -20.84
N LYS A 61 3.32 4.58 -21.75
CA LYS A 61 1.88 4.71 -21.44
C LYS A 61 1.43 3.67 -20.43
N SER A 62 1.89 2.42 -20.58
CA SER A 62 1.57 1.33 -19.67
C SER A 62 2.01 1.65 -18.23
N LEU A 63 3.23 2.14 -18.07
CA LEU A 63 3.77 2.57 -16.77
C LEU A 63 2.98 3.75 -16.17
N GLU A 64 2.57 4.72 -16.99
CA GLU A 64 1.75 5.85 -16.56
C GLU A 64 0.36 5.38 -16.06
N ILE A 65 -0.26 4.44 -16.77
CA ILE A 65 -1.54 3.83 -16.37
C ILE A 65 -1.38 3.04 -15.07
N GLU A 66 -0.32 2.27 -14.92
CA GLU A 66 -0.06 1.48 -13.72
C GLU A 66 0.16 2.37 -12.49
N ALA A 67 0.95 3.44 -12.64
CA ALA A 67 1.14 4.43 -11.58
C ALA A 67 -0.18 5.08 -11.15
N LEU A 68 -1.04 5.40 -12.11
CA LEU A 68 -2.36 5.99 -11.84
C LEU A 68 -3.28 5.01 -11.11
N LYS A 69 -3.33 3.74 -11.55
CA LYS A 69 -4.08 2.67 -10.86
C LYS A 69 -3.56 2.40 -9.45
N LYS A 70 -2.26 2.52 -9.21
CA LYS A 70 -1.69 2.39 -7.86
C LYS A 70 -2.17 3.53 -6.97
N ARG A 71 -2.12 4.76 -7.46
CA ARG A 71 -2.61 5.94 -6.75
C ARG A 71 -4.10 5.85 -6.43
N GLU A 72 -4.93 5.44 -7.40
CA GLU A 72 -6.37 5.25 -7.16
C GLU A 72 -6.67 4.22 -6.08
N ARG A 73 -5.90 3.13 -6.01
CA ARG A 73 -6.02 2.13 -4.94
C ARG A 73 -5.65 2.69 -3.58
N GLU A 74 -4.57 3.46 -3.51
CA GLU A 74 -4.13 4.12 -2.27
C GLU A 74 -5.16 5.16 -1.80
N ASP A 75 -5.67 5.99 -2.70
CA ASP A 75 -6.71 6.99 -2.40
C ASP A 75 -8.01 6.33 -1.93
N LYS A 76 -8.41 5.22 -2.57
CA LYS A 76 -9.59 4.45 -2.15
C LYS A 76 -9.40 3.84 -0.77
N PHE A 77 -8.23 3.24 -0.50
CA PHE A 77 -7.92 2.68 0.82
C PHE A 77 -7.97 3.75 1.91
N LEU A 78 -7.43 4.94 1.65
CA LEU A 78 -7.47 6.06 2.59
C LEU A 78 -8.90 6.57 2.83
N ALA A 79 -9.72 6.63 1.77
CA ALA A 79 -11.13 7.00 1.88
C ALA A 79 -11.91 6.00 2.74
N ASP A 80 -11.69 4.70 2.53
CA ASP A 80 -12.33 3.63 3.30
C ASP A 80 -11.92 3.69 4.78
N GLN A 81 -10.63 3.94 5.07
CA GLN A 81 -10.14 4.10 6.45
C GLN A 81 -10.78 5.30 7.15
N ARG A 82 -10.91 6.44 6.47
CA ARG A 82 -11.59 7.63 7.01
C ARG A 82 -13.07 7.36 7.26
N ALA A 83 -13.75 6.65 6.35
CA ALA A 83 -15.15 6.29 6.52
C ALA A 83 -15.35 5.40 7.75
N PHE A 84 -14.48 4.41 7.94
CA PHE A 84 -14.51 3.53 9.11
C PHE A 84 -14.29 4.30 10.43
N GLU A 85 -13.33 5.24 10.46
CA GLU A 85 -13.08 6.05 11.65
C GLU A 85 -14.29 6.93 12.01
N ILE A 86 -14.93 7.54 11.02
CA ILE A 86 -16.17 8.31 11.20
C ILE A 86 -17.29 7.43 11.75
N GLU A 87 -17.47 6.22 11.22
CA GLU A 87 -18.50 5.29 11.69
C GLU A 87 -18.25 4.86 13.14
N LYS A 88 -17.00 4.54 13.49
CA LYS A 88 -16.59 4.24 14.86
C LYS A 88 -16.93 5.39 15.82
N LEU A 89 -16.62 6.64 15.45
CA LEU A 89 -16.96 7.81 16.26
C LEU A 89 -18.47 8.01 16.39
N LYS A 90 -19.24 7.78 15.32
CA LYS A 90 -20.72 7.84 15.37
C LYS A 90 -21.29 6.82 16.34
N LEU A 91 -20.79 5.58 16.32
CA LEU A 91 -21.24 4.53 17.25
C LEU A 91 -20.88 4.87 18.70
N GLN A 92 -19.66 5.39 18.94
CA GLN A 92 -19.26 5.86 20.27
C GLN A 92 -20.09 7.04 20.77
N ALA A 93 -20.50 7.95 19.87
CA ALA A 93 -21.38 9.06 20.21
C ALA A 93 -22.82 8.63 20.49
N GLN A 94 -23.33 7.63 19.76
CA GLN A 94 -24.68 7.07 19.98
C GLN A 94 -24.77 6.21 21.24
N ASN A 95 -23.69 5.50 21.58
CA ASN A 95 -23.60 4.69 22.78
C ASN A 95 -22.38 5.15 23.59
N PRO A 96 -22.48 6.30 24.29
CA PRO A 96 -21.37 6.82 25.07
C PRO A 96 -20.95 5.73 26.05
N PRO A 97 -19.63 5.42 26.17
CA PRO A 97 -19.19 4.51 27.21
C PRO A 97 -19.73 5.08 28.52
N ALA A 98 -20.45 4.26 29.29
CA ALA A 98 -20.81 4.61 30.65
C ALA A 98 -19.54 5.15 31.27
N SER A 99 -19.57 6.42 31.67
CA SER A 99 -18.44 7.08 32.30
C SER A 99 -17.83 6.07 33.24
N VAL A 100 -16.54 5.74 33.05
CA VAL A 100 -15.73 5.27 34.17
C VAL A 100 -15.64 6.49 35.09
N GLY A 101 -16.77 6.79 35.73
CA GLY A 101 -16.80 7.58 36.91
C GLY A 101 -15.92 6.82 37.88
N ASN A 102 -15.07 7.56 38.56
CA ASN A 102 -14.52 7.11 39.81
C ASN A 102 -15.70 6.74 40.74
N SER A 103 -16.24 5.53 40.60
CA SER A 103 -17.16 4.95 41.55
C SER A 103 -16.31 4.40 42.68
N SER A 104 -15.87 5.33 43.53
CA SER A 104 -15.76 5.06 44.96
C SER A 104 -17.17 4.78 45.50
N GLN A 105 -17.77 3.68 45.06
CA GLN A 105 -18.97 3.12 45.67
C GLN A 105 -18.56 1.71 46.12
N MET A 106 -18.25 1.64 47.40
CA MET A 106 -18.33 0.42 48.19
C MET A 106 -19.74 -0.15 48.02
N ASP A 107 -19.94 -0.98 46.99
CA ASP A 107 -21.08 -1.87 46.90
C ASP A 107 -20.88 -2.93 47.97
N SER A 108 -21.48 -2.70 49.13
CA SER A 108 -21.75 -3.71 50.15
C SER A 108 -22.75 -4.73 49.59
N ASN A 109 -22.31 -5.53 48.63
CA ASN A 109 -23.07 -6.67 48.15
C ASN A 109 -22.54 -7.89 48.93
N PRO A 110 -23.29 -8.43 49.92
CA PRO A 110 -22.79 -9.49 50.81
C PRO A 110 -22.52 -10.82 50.09
N MET A 111 -22.81 -10.89 48.79
CA MET A 111 -22.61 -12.08 47.96
C MET A 111 -21.45 -11.98 46.96
N ARG A 112 -20.75 -10.84 46.85
CA ARG A 112 -19.53 -10.74 46.06
C ARG A 112 -18.35 -11.27 46.87
N LEU A 113 -18.19 -12.58 46.85
CA LEU A 113 -17.00 -13.24 47.40
C LEU A 113 -15.78 -12.86 46.54
N ASP A 114 -14.79 -12.21 47.14
CA ASP A 114 -13.49 -12.04 46.50
C ASP A 114 -12.85 -13.42 46.33
N LEU A 115 -12.55 -13.78 45.08
CA LEU A 115 -12.00 -15.09 44.78
C LEU A 115 -10.67 -15.34 45.51
N LYS A 116 -9.92 -14.27 45.82
CA LYS A 116 -8.67 -14.35 46.61
C LYS A 116 -8.89 -14.73 48.08
N THR A 117 -10.06 -14.47 48.63
CA THR A 117 -10.39 -14.82 50.03
C THR A 117 -11.01 -16.21 50.14
N VAL A 118 -11.61 -16.70 49.05
CA VAL A 118 -12.29 -18.01 49.03
C VAL A 118 -11.40 -19.13 48.52
N LEU A 119 -10.52 -18.86 47.55
CA LEU A 119 -9.59 -19.87 47.05
C LEU A 119 -8.30 -19.90 47.88
N PRO A 120 -7.80 -21.10 48.22
CA PRO A 120 -6.44 -21.24 48.71
C PRO A 120 -5.43 -20.70 47.69
N THR A 121 -4.38 -20.02 48.19
CA THR A 121 -3.28 -19.57 47.34
C THR A 121 -2.52 -20.77 46.80
N PHE A 122 -2.45 -20.90 45.47
CA PHE A 122 -1.73 -21.97 44.80
C PHE A 122 -0.25 -21.59 44.56
N ILE A 123 0.67 -22.43 45.01
CA ILE A 123 2.12 -22.29 44.84
C ILE A 123 2.60 -23.41 43.90
N PRO A 124 2.93 -23.12 42.63
CA PRO A 124 3.22 -24.14 41.62
C PRO A 124 4.36 -25.11 41.97
N ASP A 125 5.34 -24.67 42.76
CA ASP A 125 6.51 -25.47 43.12
C ASP A 125 6.25 -26.43 44.30
N LYS A 126 5.14 -26.26 45.01
CA LYS A 126 4.82 -26.98 46.25
C LYS A 126 3.47 -27.69 46.21
N ASP A 127 2.51 -27.14 45.48
CA ASP A 127 1.12 -27.59 45.48
C ASP A 127 0.81 -28.43 44.23
N ASP A 128 0.07 -29.51 44.42
CA ASP A 128 -0.39 -30.36 43.32
C ASP A 128 -1.56 -29.70 42.59
N ILE A 129 -1.36 -29.41 41.31
CA ILE A 129 -2.37 -28.81 40.44
C ILE A 129 -3.63 -29.67 40.31
N SER A 130 -3.49 -31.00 40.36
CA SER A 130 -4.60 -31.94 40.20
C SER A 130 -5.58 -31.79 41.36
N LEU A 131 -5.05 -31.65 42.58
CA LEU A 131 -5.84 -31.46 43.80
C LEU A 131 -6.52 -30.08 43.85
N PHE A 132 -5.84 -29.03 43.37
CA PHE A 132 -6.42 -27.69 43.29
C PHE A 132 -7.62 -27.65 42.33
N LEU A 133 -7.54 -28.37 41.20
CA LEU A 133 -8.62 -28.41 40.21
C LEU A 133 -9.86 -29.18 40.67
N THR A 134 -9.72 -30.18 41.56
CA THR A 134 -10.87 -30.89 42.15
C THR A 134 -11.84 -29.95 42.88
N MET A 135 -11.35 -28.81 43.41
CA MET A 135 -12.20 -27.81 44.09
C MET A 135 -13.23 -27.15 43.16
N PHE A 136 -13.04 -27.22 41.84
CA PHE A 136 -13.91 -26.63 40.83
C PHE A 136 -14.79 -27.66 40.11
N GLU A 137 -14.64 -28.94 40.43
CA GLU A 137 -15.51 -29.98 39.88
C GLU A 137 -16.91 -29.80 40.48
N ARG A 138 -17.90 -29.55 39.60
CA ARG A 138 -19.31 -29.55 40.00
C ARG A 138 -19.73 -30.99 40.28
N LYS A 139 -20.15 -31.25 41.53
CA LYS A 139 -20.91 -32.46 41.87
C LYS A 139 -22.30 -32.43 41.26
#